data_AF-A0A2N0BAJ0-F1
#
_entry.id   AF-A0A2N0BAJ0-F1
#
_cell.length_a   1.000
_cell.length_b   1.000
_cell.length_c   1.000
_cell.angle_alpha   90.00
_cell.angle_beta   90.00
_cell.angle_gamma   90.00
#
_symmetry.space_group_name_H-M   'P 1'
#
loop_
_entity.id
_entity.type
_entity.pdbx_description
1 polymer ?
#
loop_
_entity_poly.entity_id
_entity_poly.type
_entity_poly.pdbx_seq_one_letter_code
_entity_poly.pdbx_strand_id
1 'polypeptide(L)'
;NLSQNAILEAVANRNSMGMDQVDGEVILKRDPLRFALSAIRITRNLERMGDQIVNCAKCFRRGLIPQRFFCDEEILNKLLSRVITIVGMAVESLVEEKNRFYGSVHSVEEEINNLCQSAFLKFVMDPRLDKNQFADVYRLILCLERTGDYAVNIAEELVRLNTGMDIRHVSDPVQAIAKTS
;
A
#
# COMPACT_ATOMS: atom_id res chain seq x y z
N ASN A 1 7.09 -2.04 19.71
CA ASN A 1 7.92 -1.50 20.80
C ASN A 1 9.38 -1.26 20.40
N LEU A 2 10.09 -2.19 19.76
CA LEU A 2 11.45 -1.91 19.24
C LEU A 2 11.45 -0.87 18.09
N SER A 3 10.48 -0.94 17.17
CA SER A 3 10.35 0.00 16.04
C SER A 3 10.07 1.43 16.49
N GLN A 4 9.23 1.61 17.51
CA GLN A 4 8.91 2.92 18.08
C GLN A 4 10.12 3.55 18.79
N ASN A 5 10.91 2.75 19.50
CA ASN A 5 12.14 3.24 20.14
C ASN A 5 13.20 3.64 19.12
N ALA A 6 13.36 2.87 18.04
CA ALA A 6 14.27 3.23 16.95
C ALA A 6 13.85 4.53 16.24
N ILE A 7 12.54 4.75 16.06
CA ILE A 7 12.00 6.01 15.51
C ILE A 7 12.27 7.17 16.47
N LEU A 8 12.05 6.99 17.78
CA LEU A 8 12.32 8.00 18.81
C LEU A 8 13.82 8.35 18.88
N GLU A 9 14.72 7.36 18.82
CA GLU A 9 16.17 7.60 18.76
C GLU A 9 16.57 8.32 17.48
N ALA A 10 16.00 7.97 16.33
CA ALA A 10 16.26 8.66 15.06
C ALA A 10 15.75 10.12 15.05
N VAL A 11 14.69 10.42 15.81
CA VAL A 11 14.16 11.78 16.01
C VAL A 11 15.03 12.56 17.00
N ALA A 12 15.42 11.93 18.11
CA ALA A 12 16.29 12.53 19.13
C ALA A 12 17.68 12.87 18.57
N ASN A 13 18.30 11.94 17.85
CA ASN A 13 19.60 12.14 17.20
C ASN A 13 19.59 13.25 16.15
N ARG A 14 18.45 13.45 15.46
CA ARG A 14 18.28 14.54 14.48
C ARG A 14 18.20 15.92 15.14
N ASN A 15 17.60 16.04 16.33
CA ASN A 15 17.54 17.29 17.08
C ASN A 15 18.90 17.68 17.69
N SER A 16 19.74 16.72 18.05
CA SER A 16 21.07 16.97 18.62
C SER A 16 22.15 17.41 17.62
N MET A 17 21.90 17.29 16.30
CA MET A 17 22.92 17.59 15.27
C MET A 17 22.99 19.05 14.82
N GLY A 18 22.18 19.98 15.36
CA GLY A 18 22.39 21.43 15.16
C GLY A 18 22.55 21.88 13.70
N MET A 19 21.83 21.28 12.75
CA MET A 19 21.91 21.64 11.33
C MET A 19 20.94 22.77 11.01
N ASP A 20 21.34 23.99 11.37
CA ASP A 20 20.56 25.21 11.13
C ASP A 20 20.91 25.91 9.80
N GLN A 21 21.75 25.32 8.93
CA GLN A 21 22.03 25.91 7.62
C GLN A 21 22.19 24.90 6.48
N VAL A 22 21.68 25.35 5.33
CA VAL A 22 21.91 24.92 3.94
C VAL A 22 20.79 24.10 3.25
N ASP A 23 20.17 24.83 2.31
CA ASP A 23 19.47 24.50 1.07
C ASP A 23 18.16 23.67 1.08
N GLY A 24 17.06 24.41 0.93
CA GLY A 24 16.30 24.45 -0.33
C GLY A 24 15.38 23.28 -0.73
N GLU A 25 15.77 22.02 -0.57
CA GLU A 25 15.19 20.98 -1.46
C GLU A 25 14.60 19.74 -0.79
N VAL A 26 14.52 19.68 0.54
CA VAL A 26 13.95 18.51 1.21
C VAL A 26 12.95 18.94 2.29
N ILE A 27 11.66 18.86 1.97
CA ILE A 27 10.54 19.23 2.85
C ILE A 27 10.49 18.34 4.12
N LEU A 28 11.16 17.18 4.11
CA LEU A 28 11.35 16.34 5.31
C LEU A 28 12.11 17.06 6.44
N LYS A 29 12.78 18.19 6.18
CA LYS A 29 13.53 18.97 7.17
C LYS A 29 12.68 19.83 8.12
N ARG A 30 11.38 20.07 7.87
CA ARG A 30 10.62 21.12 8.58
C ARG A 30 9.85 20.69 9.84
N ASP A 31 9.62 19.40 10.07
CA ASP A 31 8.74 18.95 11.16
C ASP A 31 9.03 17.52 11.65
N PRO A 32 9.83 17.35 12.73
CA PRO A 32 10.21 16.03 13.24
C PRO A 32 9.02 15.23 13.78
N LEU A 33 7.94 15.89 14.22
CA LEU A 33 6.73 15.22 14.71
C LEU A 33 5.92 14.63 13.56
N ARG A 34 5.79 15.37 12.46
CA ARG A 34 5.17 14.87 11.22
C ARG A 34 5.93 13.69 10.66
N PHE A 35 7.25 13.78 10.61
CA PHE A 35 8.09 12.66 10.20
C PHE A 35 7.85 11.43 11.08
N ALA A 36 7.90 11.59 12.41
CA ALA A 36 7.68 10.48 13.34
C ALA A 36 6.29 9.86 13.17
N LEU A 37 5.25 10.69 13.03
CA LEU A 37 3.88 10.23 12.85
C LEU A 37 3.68 9.47 11.54
N SER A 38 4.18 10.01 10.42
CA SER A 38 4.09 9.34 9.12
C SER A 38 4.89 8.04 9.10
N ALA A 39 6.07 8.00 9.72
CA ALA A 39 6.84 6.76 9.86
C ALA A 39 6.07 5.68 10.63
N ILE A 40 5.39 6.03 11.73
CA ILE A 40 4.54 5.10 12.49
C ILE A 40 3.39 4.57 11.62
N ARG A 41 2.73 5.44 10.86
CA ARG A 41 1.59 5.05 10.01
C ARG A 41 2.01 4.16 8.83
N ILE A 42 3.10 4.51 8.15
CA ILE A 42 3.70 3.68 7.09
C ILE A 42 4.07 2.30 7.64
N THR A 43 4.77 2.25 8.79
CA THR A 43 5.17 0.98 9.42
C THR A 43 3.96 0.10 9.72
N ARG A 44 2.88 0.68 10.26
CA ARG A 44 1.65 -0.06 10.53
C ARG A 44 1.00 -0.62 9.26
N ASN A 45 1.01 0.13 8.16
CA ASN A 45 0.49 -0.37 6.89
C ASN A 45 1.34 -1.50 6.33
N LEU A 46 2.67 -1.41 6.44
CA LEU A 46 3.59 -2.49 6.06
C LEU A 46 3.35 -3.78 6.85
N GLU A 47 3.17 -3.68 8.17
CA GLU A 47 2.83 -4.83 9.03
C GLU A 47 1.53 -5.51 8.57
N ARG A 48 0.47 -4.72 8.36
CA ARG A 48 -0.84 -5.23 7.93
C ARG A 48 -0.80 -5.85 6.53
N MET A 49 0.03 -5.30 5.63
CA MET A 49 0.29 -5.86 4.32
C MET A 49 1.01 -7.22 4.43
N GLY A 50 2.03 -7.30 5.29
CA GLY A 50 2.71 -8.56 5.60
C GLY A 50 1.76 -9.64 6.13
N ASP A 51 0.82 -9.27 7.00
CA ASP A 51 -0.21 -10.19 7.50
C ASP A 51 -1.11 -10.74 6.37
N GLN A 52 -1.47 -9.92 5.37
CA GLN A 52 -2.24 -10.41 4.22
C GLN A 52 -1.44 -11.42 3.39
N ILE A 53 -0.15 -11.15 3.17
CA ILE A 53 0.74 -12.06 2.44
C ILE A 53 0.86 -13.40 3.18
N VAL A 54 0.99 -13.37 4.50
CA VAL A 54 0.99 -14.59 5.35
C VAL A 54 -0.33 -15.34 5.23
N ASN A 55 -1.47 -14.65 5.19
CA ASN A 55 -2.77 -15.28 5.01
C ASN A 55 -2.92 -15.93 3.63
N CYS A 56 -2.40 -15.31 2.57
CA CYS A 56 -2.29 -15.94 1.25
C CYS A 56 -1.48 -17.23 1.32
N ALA A 57 -0.28 -17.19 1.91
CA ALA A 57 0.59 -18.36 2.04
C ALA A 57 -0.07 -19.49 2.84
N LYS A 58 -0.84 -19.16 3.90
CA LYS A 58 -1.64 -20.13 4.65
C LYS A 58 -2.70 -20.80 3.79
N CYS A 59 -3.39 -20.05 2.92
CA CYS A 59 -4.39 -20.62 2.00
C CYS A 59 -3.75 -21.65 1.05
N PHE A 60 -2.60 -21.33 0.44
CA PHE A 60 -1.87 -22.29 -0.40
C PHE A 60 -1.40 -23.53 0.37
N ARG A 61 -0.94 -23.36 1.61
CA ARG A 61 -0.47 -24.47 2.46
C ARG A 61 -1.56 -25.49 2.77
N ARG A 62 -2.84 -25.07 2.78
CA ARG A 62 -3.97 -25.99 3.01
C ARG A 62 -4.16 -26.98 1.85
N GLY A 63 -3.66 -26.65 0.66
CA GLY A 63 -3.67 -27.56 -0.49
C GLY A 63 -5.06 -27.79 -1.12
N LEU A 64 -6.06 -26.98 -0.78
CA LEU A 64 -7.42 -27.10 -1.34
C LEU A 64 -7.53 -26.50 -2.75
N ILE A 65 -6.69 -25.50 -3.06
CA ILE A 65 -6.62 -24.85 -4.36
C ILE A 65 -5.55 -25.50 -5.26
N PRO A 66 -5.76 -25.55 -6.58
CA PRO A 66 -4.75 -26.05 -7.52
C PRO A 66 -3.43 -25.27 -7.42
N GLN A 67 -2.28 -25.95 -7.55
CA GLN A 67 -0.97 -25.28 -7.43
C GLN A 67 -0.72 -24.19 -8.48
N ARG A 68 -1.33 -24.32 -9.67
CA ARG A 68 -1.19 -23.37 -10.78
C ARG A 68 -2.36 -22.40 -10.92
N PHE A 69 -3.21 -22.28 -9.89
CA PHE A 69 -4.47 -21.54 -9.98
C PHE A 69 -4.32 -20.09 -10.48
N PHE A 70 -3.29 -19.36 -10.04
CA PHE A 70 -3.02 -18.00 -10.52
C PHE A 70 -2.41 -17.91 -11.92
N CYS A 71 -1.81 -18.99 -12.41
CA CYS A 71 -1.27 -19.05 -13.78
C CYS A 71 -2.36 -19.44 -14.78
N ASP A 72 -3.27 -20.30 -14.36
CA ASP A 72 -4.30 -20.87 -15.23
C ASP A 72 -5.54 -19.97 -15.30
N GLU A 73 -5.80 -19.16 -14.27
CA GLU A 73 -6.91 -18.22 -14.23
C GLU A 73 -6.46 -16.78 -14.54
N GLU A 74 -6.71 -16.34 -15.77
CA GLU A 74 -6.28 -15.03 -16.30
C GLU A 74 -6.65 -13.84 -15.38
N ILE A 75 -7.84 -13.86 -14.79
CA ILE A 75 -8.32 -12.77 -13.94
C ILE A 75 -7.52 -12.65 -12.64
N LEU A 76 -7.12 -13.77 -12.05
CA LEU A 76 -6.29 -13.78 -10.85
C LEU A 76 -4.85 -13.39 -11.17
N ASN A 77 -4.36 -13.81 -12.34
CA ASN A 77 -3.06 -13.38 -12.85
C ASN A 77 -3.00 -11.85 -12.97
N LYS A 78 -4.01 -11.25 -13.60
CA LYS A 78 -4.14 -9.78 -13.75
C LYS A 78 -4.21 -9.09 -12.39
N LEU A 79 -5.07 -9.57 -11.49
CA LEU A 79 -5.18 -9.02 -10.13
C LEU A 79 -3.84 -9.06 -9.39
N LEU A 80 -3.16 -10.21 -9.39
CA LEU A 80 -1.87 -10.37 -8.73
C LEU A 80 -0.80 -9.44 -9.33
N SER A 81 -0.72 -9.39 -10.66
CA SER A 81 0.23 -8.53 -11.38
C SER A 81 0.02 -7.06 -11.03
N ARG A 82 -1.24 -6.61 -11.00
CA ARG A 82 -1.60 -5.24 -10.64
C ARG A 82 -1.23 -4.93 -9.18
N VAL A 83 -1.56 -5.81 -8.24
CA VAL A 83 -1.18 -5.65 -6.82
C VAL A 83 0.34 -5.59 -6.65
N ILE A 84 1.10 -6.48 -7.30
CA ILE A 84 2.58 -6.46 -7.26
C ILE A 84 3.11 -5.13 -7.78
N THR A 85 2.57 -4.63 -8.89
CA THR A 85 2.99 -3.36 -9.49
C THR A 85 2.80 -2.20 -8.51
N ILE A 86 1.65 -2.13 -7.84
CA ILE A 86 1.32 -1.04 -6.92
C ILE A 86 2.17 -1.11 -5.66
N VAL A 87 2.37 -2.31 -5.11
CA VAL A 87 3.28 -2.52 -3.98
C VAL A 87 4.69 -2.10 -4.35
N GLY A 88 5.18 -2.50 -5.53
CA GLY A 88 6.49 -2.08 -6.05
C GLY A 88 6.60 -0.57 -6.16
N MET A 89 5.62 0.09 -6.77
CA MET A 89 5.58 1.55 -6.86
C MET A 89 5.55 2.22 -5.49
N ALA A 90 4.79 1.69 -4.51
CA ALA A 90 4.70 2.25 -3.16
C ALA A 90 6.05 2.15 -2.42
N VAL A 91 6.73 1.01 -2.56
CA VAL A 91 8.08 0.79 -2.01
C VAL A 91 9.10 1.69 -2.69
N GLU A 92 9.10 1.78 -4.02
CA GLU A 92 9.99 2.69 -4.76
C GLU A 92 9.77 4.15 -4.34
N SER A 93 8.53 4.56 -4.11
CA SER A 93 8.19 5.92 -3.65
C SER A 93 8.72 6.20 -2.23
N LEU A 94 8.78 5.17 -1.37
CA LEU A 94 9.43 5.28 -0.05
C LEU A 94 10.94 5.50 -0.17
N VAL A 95 11.60 4.85 -1.14
CA VAL A 95 13.05 4.92 -1.32
C VAL A 95 13.48 6.20 -2.03
N GLU A 96 12.77 6.60 -3.09
CA GLU A 96 13.14 7.76 -3.90
C GLU A 96 12.58 9.09 -3.36
N GLU A 97 11.77 9.08 -2.30
CA GLU A 97 11.04 10.24 -1.77
C GLU A 97 10.15 10.97 -2.81
N LYS A 98 9.84 10.30 -3.93
CA LYS A 98 9.05 10.86 -5.04
C LYS A 98 7.56 10.55 -4.92
N ASN A 99 6.74 11.53 -5.29
CA ASN A 99 5.28 11.40 -5.34
C ASN A 99 4.81 10.76 -6.68
N ARG A 100 5.18 9.51 -6.97
CA ARG A 100 4.77 8.84 -8.23
C ARG A 100 3.27 8.53 -8.35
N PHE A 101 2.55 8.59 -7.22
CA PHE A 101 1.13 8.25 -7.14
C PHE A 101 0.18 9.44 -7.32
N TYR A 102 0.71 10.67 -7.36
CA TYR A 102 -0.09 11.89 -7.28
C TYR A 102 -0.92 12.11 -8.56
N GLY A 103 -2.12 11.53 -8.60
CA GLY A 103 -3.07 11.62 -9.72
C GLY A 103 -3.64 10.27 -10.19
N SER A 104 -3.03 9.15 -9.79
CA SER A 104 -3.47 7.80 -10.21
C SER A 104 -3.94 6.91 -9.06
N VAL A 105 -3.86 7.36 -7.80
CA VAL A 105 -4.28 6.55 -6.64
C VAL A 105 -5.71 6.04 -6.78
N HIS A 106 -6.67 6.92 -7.03
CA HIS A 106 -8.08 6.53 -7.10
C HIS A 106 -8.40 5.61 -8.28
N SER A 107 -7.80 5.86 -9.45
CA SER A 107 -8.02 4.99 -10.62
C SER A 107 -7.42 3.60 -10.42
N VAL A 108 -6.28 3.53 -9.73
CA VAL A 108 -5.61 2.27 -9.39
C VAL A 108 -6.41 1.47 -8.34
N GLU A 109 -6.94 2.14 -7.32
CA GLU A 109 -7.80 1.53 -6.31
C GLU A 109 -9.10 1.00 -6.94
N GLU A 110 -9.76 1.82 -7.78
CA GLU A 110 -10.96 1.42 -8.51
C GLU A 110 -10.70 0.20 -9.41
N GLU A 111 -9.55 0.16 -10.09
CA GLU A 111 -9.16 -0.97 -10.93
C GLU A 111 -9.00 -2.26 -10.12
N ILE A 112 -8.32 -2.22 -8.96
CA ILE A 112 -8.19 -3.40 -8.09
C ILE A 112 -9.57 -3.86 -7.62
N ASN A 113 -10.42 -2.94 -7.18
CA ASN A 113 -11.76 -3.25 -6.69
C ASN A 113 -12.61 -3.91 -7.78
N ASN A 114 -12.55 -3.39 -9.00
CA ASN A 114 -13.23 -3.97 -10.17
C ASN A 114 -12.71 -5.37 -10.51
N LEU A 115 -11.38 -5.59 -10.45
CA LEU A 115 -10.77 -6.91 -10.66
C LEU A 115 -11.20 -7.90 -9.56
N CYS A 116 -11.24 -7.47 -8.30
CA CYS A 116 -11.67 -8.28 -7.17
C CYS A 116 -13.15 -8.68 -7.30
N GLN A 117 -14.03 -7.73 -7.63
CA GLN A 117 -15.44 -7.98 -7.86
C GLN A 117 -15.65 -8.97 -9.02
N SER A 118 -14.94 -8.76 -10.12
CA SER A 118 -15.02 -9.63 -11.30
C SER A 118 -14.50 -11.04 -11.00
N ALA A 119 -13.41 -11.17 -10.22
CA ALA A 119 -12.89 -12.46 -9.78
C ALA A 119 -13.90 -13.17 -8.86
N PHE A 120 -14.48 -12.45 -7.90
CA PHE A 120 -15.51 -12.98 -7.02
C PHE A 120 -16.69 -13.55 -7.80
N LEU A 121 -17.27 -12.75 -8.71
CA LEU A 121 -18.42 -13.17 -9.54
C LEU A 121 -18.10 -14.40 -10.40
N LYS A 122 -16.88 -14.50 -10.93
CA LYS A 122 -16.45 -15.68 -11.68
C LYS A 122 -16.42 -16.93 -10.82
N PHE A 123 -15.75 -16.89 -9.67
CA PHE A 123 -15.51 -18.10 -8.87
C PHE A 123 -16.70 -18.51 -8.00
N VAL A 124 -17.58 -17.58 -7.62
CA VAL A 124 -18.81 -17.93 -6.90
C VAL A 124 -19.80 -18.70 -7.79
N MET A 125 -19.72 -18.49 -9.10
CA MET A 125 -20.54 -19.19 -10.10
C MET A 125 -19.84 -20.42 -10.70
N ASP A 126 -18.61 -20.74 -10.28
CA ASP A 126 -17.83 -21.83 -10.86
C ASP A 126 -18.26 -23.18 -10.28
N PRO A 127 -18.92 -24.06 -11.07
CA PRO A 127 -19.40 -25.36 -10.57
C PRO A 127 -18.26 -26.34 -10.27
N ARG A 128 -17.02 -26.03 -10.68
CA ARG A 128 -15.84 -26.88 -10.45
C ARG A 128 -15.28 -26.73 -9.02
N LEU A 129 -15.66 -25.67 -8.31
CA LEU A 129 -15.17 -25.38 -6.96
C LEU A 129 -16.19 -25.85 -5.91
N ASP A 130 -15.73 -26.65 -4.95
CA ASP A 130 -16.53 -26.89 -3.75
C ASP A 130 -16.55 -25.65 -2.83
N LYS A 131 -17.40 -25.70 -1.78
CA LYS A 131 -17.57 -24.58 -0.85
C LYS A 131 -16.27 -24.21 -0.10
N ASN A 132 -15.43 -25.18 0.23
CA ASN A 132 -14.18 -24.95 0.94
C ASN A 132 -13.12 -24.36 0.01
N GLN A 133 -13.04 -24.86 -1.22
CA GLN A 133 -12.16 -24.32 -2.26
C GLN A 133 -12.53 -22.89 -2.58
N PHE A 134 -13.82 -22.61 -2.82
CA PHE A 134 -14.31 -21.25 -3.03
C PHE A 134 -13.98 -20.33 -1.86
N ALA A 135 -14.16 -20.79 -0.61
CA ALA A 135 -13.82 -19.98 0.56
C ALA A 135 -12.34 -19.60 0.62
N ASP A 136 -11.43 -20.48 0.22
CA ASP A 136 -10.00 -20.17 0.16
C ASP A 136 -9.65 -19.26 -1.02
N VAL A 137 -10.30 -19.44 -2.19
CA VAL A 137 -10.17 -18.51 -3.33
C VAL A 137 -10.65 -17.11 -2.95
N TYR A 138 -11.80 -17.02 -2.29
CA TYR A 138 -12.34 -15.74 -1.85
C TYR A 138 -11.45 -15.07 -0.80
N ARG A 139 -10.91 -15.83 0.16
CA ARG A 139 -9.90 -15.31 1.09
C ARG A 139 -8.69 -14.73 0.37
N LEU A 140 -8.20 -15.38 -0.68
CA LEU A 140 -7.08 -14.89 -1.47
C LEU A 140 -7.40 -13.57 -2.16
N ILE A 141 -8.56 -13.46 -2.79
CA ILE A 141 -9.02 -12.22 -3.44
C ILE A 141 -9.03 -11.07 -2.42
N LEU A 142 -9.65 -11.28 -1.25
CA LEU A 142 -9.71 -10.27 -0.18
C LEU A 142 -8.33 -9.91 0.40
N CYS A 143 -7.40 -10.86 0.46
CA CYS A 143 -6.04 -10.58 0.92
C CYS A 143 -5.29 -9.72 -0.09
N LEU A 144 -5.49 -9.96 -1.40
CA LEU A 144 -4.88 -9.18 -2.48
C LEU A 144 -5.45 -7.75 -2.55
N GLU A 145 -6.77 -7.61 -2.45
CA GLU A 145 -7.45 -6.31 -2.33
C GLU A 145 -6.83 -5.47 -1.21
N ARG A 146 -6.82 -6.01 0.02
CA ARG A 146 -6.24 -5.34 1.19
C ARG A 146 -4.75 -5.04 1.02
N THR A 147 -4.00 -5.89 0.34
CA THR A 147 -2.57 -5.65 0.05
C THR A 147 -2.43 -4.41 -0.84
N GLY A 148 -3.27 -4.30 -1.88
CA GLY A 148 -3.36 -3.10 -2.72
C GLY A 148 -3.75 -1.86 -1.91
N ASP A 149 -4.77 -1.95 -1.07
CA ASP A 149 -5.21 -0.84 -0.21
C ASP A 149 -4.10 -0.35 0.71
N TYR A 150 -3.35 -1.24 1.35
CA TYR A 150 -2.23 -0.83 2.21
C TYR A 150 -1.11 -0.16 1.42
N ALA A 151 -0.84 -0.61 0.19
CA ALA A 151 0.12 0.05 -0.68
C ALA A 151 -0.32 1.48 -1.08
N VAL A 152 -1.60 1.66 -1.40
CA VAL A 152 -2.21 2.97 -1.64
C VAL A 152 -2.08 3.86 -0.39
N ASN A 153 -2.46 3.35 0.79
CA ASN A 153 -2.35 4.09 2.05
C ASN A 153 -0.91 4.53 2.38
N ILE A 154 0.09 3.71 2.03
CA ILE A 154 1.51 4.08 2.16
C ILE A 154 1.85 5.25 1.24
N ALA A 155 1.42 5.20 -0.01
CA ALA A 155 1.65 6.27 -0.97
C ALA A 155 0.98 7.59 -0.53
N GLU A 156 -0.24 7.54 0.00
CA GLU A 156 -0.92 8.72 0.55
C GLU A 156 -0.20 9.30 1.76
N GLU A 157 0.33 8.45 2.65
CA GLU A 157 1.10 8.90 3.82
C GLU A 157 2.41 9.58 3.41
N LEU A 158 3.07 9.07 2.38
CA LEU A 158 4.25 9.71 1.77
C LEU A 158 3.92 11.09 1.20
N VAL A 159 2.82 11.21 0.45
CA VAL A 159 2.38 12.50 -0.07
C VAL A 159 2.11 13.47 1.08
N ARG A 160 1.44 13.02 2.15
CA ARG A 160 1.17 13.85 3.33
C ARG A 160 2.45 14.27 4.05
N LEU A 161 3.42 13.38 4.15
CA LEU A 161 4.74 13.68 4.71
C LEU A 161 5.46 14.76 3.90
N ASN A 162 5.44 14.65 2.57
CA ASN A 162 6.12 15.57 1.65
C ASN A 162 5.42 16.92 1.47
N THR A 163 4.08 16.95 1.49
CA THR A 163 3.30 18.16 1.18
C THR A 163 2.66 18.81 2.40
N GLY A 164 2.53 18.08 3.51
CA GLY A 164 1.72 18.48 4.66
C GLY A 164 0.21 18.41 4.42
N MET A 165 -0.25 18.00 3.24
CA MET A 165 -1.66 17.98 2.88
C MET A 165 -2.24 16.57 2.98
N ASP A 166 -3.49 16.48 3.45
CA ASP A 166 -4.23 15.23 3.44
C ASP A 166 -5.06 15.12 2.16
N ILE A 167 -4.53 14.39 1.17
CA ILE A 167 -5.16 14.26 -0.16
C ILE A 167 -6.43 13.40 -0.17
N ARG A 168 -6.75 12.70 0.92
CA ARG A 168 -7.92 11.81 1.05
C ARG A 168 -9.27 12.50 0.90
N HIS A 169 -9.30 13.84 0.98
CA HIS A 169 -10.52 14.65 0.90
C HIS A 169 -10.47 15.73 -0.20
N VAL A 170 -9.45 15.71 -1.06
CA VAL A 170 -9.32 16.69 -2.12
C VAL A 170 -9.89 16.10 -3.40
N SER A 171 -11.04 16.62 -3.83
CA SER A 171 -11.73 16.22 -5.06
C SER A 171 -10.90 16.43 -6.34
N ASP A 172 -9.76 17.13 -6.25
CA ASP A 172 -8.80 17.30 -7.34
C ASP A 172 -7.37 17.58 -6.79
N PRO A 173 -6.54 16.54 -6.55
CA PRO A 173 -5.22 16.69 -5.92
C PRO A 173 -4.29 17.65 -6.68
N VAL A 174 -4.38 17.69 -8.01
CA VAL A 174 -3.47 18.46 -8.87
C VAL A 174 -3.58 19.97 -8.63
N GLN A 175 -4.76 20.49 -8.29
CA GLN A 175 -4.97 21.92 -8.02
C GLN A 175 -4.49 22.38 -6.63
N ALA A 176 -4.43 21.49 -5.65
CA ALA A 176 -4.08 21.86 -4.27
C ALA A 176 -2.59 22.22 -4.11
N ILE A 177 -1.71 21.52 -4.83
CA ILE A 177 -0.26 21.81 -4.81
C ILE A 177 0.09 23.06 -5.61
N ALA A 178 -0.60 23.34 -6.71
CA ALA A 178 -0.36 24.52 -7.54
C ALA A 178 -0.62 25.85 -6.80
N LYS A 179 -1.34 25.84 -5.68
CA LYS A 179 -1.55 27.02 -4.80
C LYS A 179 -0.51 27.17 -3.69
N THR A 180 0.38 26.19 -3.53
CA THR A 180 1.31 26.10 -2.39
C THR A 180 2.78 26.04 -2.84
N SER A 181 3.02 26.02 -4.15
CA SER A 181 4.32 26.28 -4.79
C SER A 181 4.39 27.74 -5.20
#